data_AF-A0A834ANI6-F1
#
_entry.id   AF-A0A834ANI6-F1
#
_cell.length_a   1.000
_cell.length_b   1.000
_cell.length_c   1.000
_cell.angle_alpha   90.00
_cell.angle_beta   90.00
_cell.angle_gamma   90.00
#
_symmetry.space_group_name_H-M   'P 1'
#
loop_
_entity.id
_entity.type
_entity.pdbx_description
1 polymer ?
#
loop_
_entity_poly.entity_id
_entity_poly.type
_entity_poly.pdbx_seq_one_letter_code
_entity_poly.pdbx_strand_id
1 'polypeptide(L)'
;MNGIREEIKKFLETNENELTTENLWDIVKAVLRGKLIAIQAYLKNIETFQINKLTLHLQDLKEQQQRQPRASRRKEITKIRAELNDIENKCTILRINESRSLFLEKINKIDKSLRRFIKKKKKREDPNKPNQK
;
A
#
# COMPACT_ATOMS: atom_id res chain seq x y z
N MET A 1 4.39 -10.87 3.50
CA MET A 1 2.97 -11.25 3.57
C MET A 1 2.69 -12.43 4.51
N ASN A 2 3.70 -13.25 4.86
CA ASN A 2 3.54 -14.28 5.90
C ASN A 2 2.98 -13.69 7.20
N GLY A 3 3.38 -12.48 7.59
CA GLY A 3 2.84 -11.78 8.76
C GLY A 3 1.33 -11.52 8.73
N ILE A 4 0.71 -11.14 7.60
CA ILE A 4 -0.75 -10.85 7.55
C ILE A 4 -1.55 -12.13 7.74
N ARG A 5 -1.08 -13.23 7.13
CA ARG A 5 -1.71 -14.53 7.27
C ARG A 5 -1.63 -15.03 8.71
N GLU A 6 -0.47 -14.87 9.36
CA GLU A 6 -0.27 -15.23 10.77
C GLU A 6 -1.05 -14.33 11.73
N GLU A 7 -1.19 -13.04 11.43
CA GLU A 7 -1.93 -12.07 12.24
C GLU A 7 -3.44 -12.34 12.18
N ILE A 8 -3.98 -12.64 10.99
CA ILE A 8 -5.37 -13.10 10.82
C ILE A 8 -5.59 -14.46 11.50
N LYS A 9 -4.61 -15.37 11.41
CA LYS A 9 -4.67 -16.70 12.02
C LYS A 9 -4.68 -16.63 13.55
N LYS A 10 -3.78 -15.85 14.17
CA LYS A 10 -3.79 -15.58 15.62
C LYS A 10 -5.13 -15.01 16.09
N PHE A 11 -5.68 -14.05 15.34
CA PHE A 11 -6.94 -13.41 15.70
C PHE A 11 -8.14 -14.36 15.64
N LEU A 12 -8.12 -15.31 14.69
CA LEU A 12 -9.09 -16.38 14.56
C LEU A 12 -8.98 -17.41 15.69
N GLU A 13 -7.76 -17.80 16.06
CA GLU A 13 -7.48 -18.77 17.13
C GLU A 13 -7.89 -18.24 18.52
N THR A 14 -7.80 -16.93 18.79
CA THR A 14 -8.21 -16.34 20.08
C THR A 14 -9.70 -16.11 20.25
N ASN A 15 -10.51 -16.22 19.20
CA ASN A 15 -11.93 -15.83 19.23
C ASN A 15 -12.88 -16.90 18.66
N GLU A 16 -12.53 -18.19 18.80
CA GLU A 16 -13.21 -19.32 18.16
C GLU A 16 -14.73 -19.41 18.40
N ASN A 17 -15.29 -18.75 19.41
CA ASN A 17 -16.67 -18.97 19.88
C ASN A 17 -17.66 -17.80 19.65
N GLU A 18 -17.23 -16.62 19.19
CA GLU A 18 -18.11 -15.43 19.10
C GLU A 18 -18.13 -14.71 17.73
N LEU A 19 -17.26 -15.04 16.78
CA LEU A 19 -17.24 -14.32 15.50
C LEU A 19 -18.24 -14.87 14.48
N THR A 20 -19.25 -14.06 14.17
CA THR A 20 -20.03 -14.19 12.94
C THR A 20 -19.16 -13.91 11.72
N THR A 21 -19.53 -14.50 10.57
CA THR A 21 -18.81 -14.32 9.29
C THR A 21 -18.67 -12.86 8.86
N GLU A 22 -19.61 -11.99 9.24
CA GLU A 22 -19.55 -10.54 8.97
C GLU A 22 -18.48 -9.85 9.82
N ASN A 23 -18.46 -10.11 11.13
CA ASN A 23 -17.46 -9.53 12.04
C ASN A 23 -16.02 -9.89 11.62
N LEU A 24 -15.82 -11.12 11.14
CA LEU A 24 -14.53 -11.57 10.62
C LEU A 24 -14.06 -10.77 9.40
N TRP A 25 -14.97 -10.52 8.46
CA TRP A 25 -14.67 -9.76 7.25
C TRP A 25 -14.39 -8.29 7.57
N ASP A 26 -15.11 -7.71 8.51
CA ASP A 26 -14.89 -6.33 8.97
C ASP A 26 -13.54 -6.15 9.66
N ILE A 27 -13.12 -7.10 10.49
CA ILE A 27 -11.80 -7.09 11.13
C ILE A 27 -10.68 -7.22 10.09
N VAL A 28 -10.80 -8.16 9.14
CA VAL A 28 -9.80 -8.31 8.07
C VAL A 28 -9.72 -7.03 7.23
N LYS A 29 -10.85 -6.40 6.90
CA LYS A 29 -10.88 -5.11 6.19
C LYS A 29 -10.20 -4.00 7.01
N ALA A 30 -10.42 -3.95 8.32
CA ALA A 30 -9.80 -2.96 9.21
C ALA A 30 -8.27 -3.10 9.25
N VAL A 31 -7.76 -4.32 9.44
CA VAL A 31 -6.31 -4.62 9.44
C VAL A 31 -5.67 -4.24 8.10
N LEU A 32 -6.32 -4.59 6.98
CA LEU A 32 -5.83 -4.26 5.65
C LEU A 32 -5.83 -2.75 5.39
N ARG A 33 -6.88 -2.02 5.82
CA ARG A 33 -6.94 -0.55 5.73
C ARG A 33 -5.80 0.12 6.51
N GLY A 34 -5.56 -0.30 7.75
CA GLY A 34 -4.48 0.26 8.58
C GLY A 34 -3.11 0.14 7.90
N LYS A 35 -2.80 -1.04 7.35
CA LYS A 35 -1.52 -1.25 6.63
C LYS A 35 -1.42 -0.43 5.35
N LEU A 36 -2.52 -0.28 4.60
CA LEU A 36 -2.54 0.55 3.40
C LEU A 36 -2.26 2.03 3.72
N ILE A 37 -2.88 2.56 4.79
CA ILE A 37 -2.65 3.93 5.27
C ILE A 37 -1.18 4.11 5.67
N ALA A 38 -0.60 3.15 6.41
CA ALA A 38 0.80 3.23 6.82
C ALA A 38 1.75 3.27 5.61
N ILE A 39 1.51 2.45 4.58
CA ILE A 39 2.31 2.46 3.35
C ILE A 39 2.15 3.79 2.61
N GLN A 40 0.93 4.30 2.49
CA GLN A 40 0.67 5.60 1.85
C GLN A 40 1.38 6.75 2.57
N ALA A 41 1.34 6.78 3.90
CA ALA A 41 2.04 7.78 4.71
C ALA A 41 3.56 7.69 4.52
N TYR A 42 4.12 6.48 4.51
CA TYR A 42 5.54 6.26 4.26
C TYR A 42 5.98 6.76 2.87
N LEU A 43 5.22 6.41 1.82
CA LEU A 43 5.52 6.85 0.45
C LEU A 43 5.44 8.37 0.32
N LYS A 44 4.42 9.00 0.90
CA LYS A 44 4.26 10.45 0.94
C LYS A 44 5.43 11.13 1.65
N ASN A 45 5.93 10.55 2.74
CA ASN A 45 7.08 11.08 3.46
C ASN A 45 8.37 11.03 2.61
N ILE A 46 8.59 9.93 1.88
CA ILE A 46 9.73 9.82 0.96
C ILE A 46 9.66 10.89 -0.14
N GLU A 47 8.49 11.05 -0.77
CA GLU A 47 8.30 12.04 -1.84
C GLU A 47 8.50 13.47 -1.32
N THR A 48 7.91 13.78 -0.16
CA THR A 48 8.11 15.07 0.53
C THR A 48 9.59 15.33 0.82
N PHE A 49 10.32 14.33 1.32
CA PHE A 49 11.75 14.46 1.59
C PHE A 49 12.56 14.76 0.31
N GLN A 50 12.27 14.04 -0.79
CA GLN A 50 12.92 14.27 -2.07
C GLN A 50 12.63 15.67 -2.63
N ILE A 51 11.37 16.10 -2.60
CA ILE A 51 10.96 17.44 -3.04
C ILE A 51 11.66 18.52 -2.22
N ASN A 52 11.69 18.39 -0.89
CA ASN A 52 12.36 19.35 -0.01
C ASN A 52 13.87 19.44 -0.31
N LYS A 53 14.53 18.29 -0.48
CA LYS A 53 15.95 18.23 -0.83
C LYS A 53 16.25 18.94 -2.14
N LEU A 54 15.48 18.66 -3.20
CA LEU A 54 15.65 19.27 -4.52
C LEU A 54 15.32 20.78 -4.49
N THR A 55 14.33 21.19 -3.70
CA THR A 55 13.93 22.59 -3.54
C THR A 55 15.03 23.42 -2.87
N LEU A 56 15.62 22.90 -1.79
CA LEU A 56 16.76 23.56 -1.12
C LEU A 56 17.96 23.68 -2.08
N HIS A 57 18.28 22.61 -2.81
CA HIS A 57 19.36 22.64 -3.81
C HIS A 57 19.09 23.65 -4.92
N LEU A 58 17.85 23.72 -5.42
CA LEU A 58 17.44 24.69 -6.43
C LEU A 58 17.57 26.13 -5.94
N GLN A 59 17.25 26.40 -4.67
CA GLN A 59 17.37 27.73 -4.08
C GLN A 59 18.84 28.18 -4.00
N ASP A 60 19.73 27.34 -3.48
CA ASP A 60 21.17 27.62 -3.43
C ASP A 60 21.74 27.90 -4.83
N LEU A 61 21.39 27.08 -5.82
CA LEU A 61 21.82 27.31 -7.20
C LEU A 61 21.28 28.62 -7.78
N LYS A 62 20.04 29.03 -7.45
CA LYS A 62 19.50 30.32 -7.90
C LYS A 62 20.26 31.50 -7.31
N GLU A 63 20.56 31.46 -6.01
CA GLU A 63 21.34 32.50 -5.33
C GLU A 63 22.75 32.60 -5.91
N GLN A 64 23.43 31.46 -6.09
CA GLN A 64 24.75 31.43 -6.72
C GLN A 64 24.73 31.91 -8.17
N GLN A 65 23.67 31.59 -8.92
CA GLN A 65 23.50 32.01 -10.31
C GLN A 65 23.29 33.53 -10.43
N GLN A 66 22.59 34.15 -9.48
CA GLN A 66 22.45 35.61 -9.42
C GLN A 66 23.78 36.31 -9.14
N ARG A 67 24.56 35.79 -8.19
CA ARG A 67 25.87 36.37 -7.81
C ARG A 67 26.92 36.18 -8.90
N GLN A 68 26.99 34.98 -9.48
CA GLN A 68 27.95 34.64 -10.51
C GLN A 68 27.30 33.76 -11.58
N PRO A 69 26.82 34.36 -12.68
CA PRO A 69 26.17 33.61 -13.74
C PRO A 69 27.11 32.58 -14.39
N ARG A 70 26.71 31.31 -14.43
CA ARG A 70 27.44 30.24 -15.14
C ARG A 70 26.49 29.41 -16.01
N ALA A 71 26.95 29.06 -17.21
CA ALA A 71 26.14 28.25 -18.13
C ALA A 71 25.88 26.83 -17.59
N SER A 72 26.86 26.21 -16.92
CA SER A 72 26.71 24.91 -16.26
C SER A 72 25.62 24.92 -15.20
N ARG A 73 25.61 25.95 -14.34
CA ARG A 73 24.61 26.13 -13.28
C ARG A 73 23.20 26.31 -13.83
N ARG A 74 23.03 27.04 -14.94
CA ARG A 74 21.73 27.13 -15.64
C ARG A 74 21.22 25.76 -16.11
N LYS A 75 22.10 24.91 -16.66
CA LYS A 75 21.73 23.56 -17.08
C LYS A 75 21.26 22.71 -15.89
N GLU A 76 21.94 22.82 -14.75
CA GLU A 76 21.58 22.10 -13.53
C GLU A 76 20.22 22.56 -12.95
N ILE A 77 19.99 23.88 -12.89
CA ILE A 77 18.69 24.46 -12.50
C ILE A 77 17.56 23.91 -13.38
N THR A 78 17.76 23.86 -14.71
CA THR A 78 16.77 23.31 -15.63
C THR A 78 16.53 21.82 -15.39
N LYS A 79 17.60 21.04 -15.12
CA LYS A 79 17.47 19.62 -14.81
C LYS A 79 16.66 19.37 -13.53
N ILE A 80 16.95 20.09 -12.46
CA ILE A 80 16.24 19.96 -11.17
C ILE A 80 14.76 20.35 -11.32
N ARG A 81 14.47 21.39 -12.10
CA ARG A 81 13.09 21.79 -12.41
C ARG A 81 12.32 20.70 -13.16
N ALA A 82 12.96 20.05 -14.13
CA ALA A 82 12.35 18.93 -14.85
C ALA A 82 12.10 17.74 -13.92
N GLU A 83 13.06 17.41 -13.05
CA GLU A 83 12.93 16.33 -12.05
C GLU A 83 11.80 16.59 -11.04
N LEU A 84 11.69 17.82 -10.51
CA LEU A 84 10.58 18.22 -9.65
C LEU A 84 9.23 18.06 -10.35
N ASN A 85 9.13 18.50 -11.61
CA ASN A 85 7.90 18.39 -12.40
C ASN A 85 7.52 16.92 -12.71
N ASP A 86 8.51 16.04 -12.90
CA ASP A 86 8.27 14.60 -13.09
C ASP A 86 7.82 13.92 -11.78
N ILE A 87 8.38 14.31 -10.64
CA ILE A 87 7.95 13.79 -9.32
C ILE A 87 6.51 14.21 -9.04
N GLU A 88 6.19 15.49 -9.24
CA GLU A 88 4.85 16.05 -9.01
C GLU A 88 3.78 15.42 -9.91
N ASN A 89 4.07 15.24 -11.21
CA ASN A 89 3.06 14.80 -12.18
C ASN A 89 2.99 13.28 -12.38
N LYS A 90 4.12 12.56 -12.40
CA LYS A 90 4.17 11.15 -12.83
C LYS A 90 4.35 10.20 -11.66
N CYS A 91 5.26 10.51 -10.74
CA CYS A 91 5.71 9.57 -9.73
C CYS A 91 4.59 9.26 -8.72
N THR A 92 3.91 10.28 -8.21
CA THR A 92 2.88 10.14 -7.17
C THR A 92 1.67 9.34 -7.66
N ILE A 93 1.12 9.70 -8.84
CA ILE A 93 -0.10 9.06 -9.37
C ILE A 93 0.16 7.61 -9.77
N LEU A 94 1.26 7.34 -10.47
CA LEU A 94 1.59 5.99 -10.93
C LEU A 94 1.90 5.06 -9.76
N ARG A 95 2.72 5.48 -8.80
CA ARG A 95 3.07 4.65 -7.63
C ARG A 95 1.87 4.35 -6.74
N ILE A 96 0.97 5.32 -6.57
CA ILE A 96 -0.29 5.10 -5.85
C ILE A 96 -1.18 4.09 -6.59
N ASN A 97 -1.30 4.22 -7.92
CA ASN A 97 -2.14 3.32 -8.72
C ASN A 97 -1.57 1.91 -8.80
N GLU A 98 -0.26 1.75 -8.95
CA GLU A 98 0.43 0.45 -8.88
C GLU A 98 0.26 -0.21 -7.51
N SER A 99 0.49 0.56 -6.44
CA SER A 99 0.31 0.06 -5.07
C SER A 99 -1.13 -0.36 -4.81
N ARG A 100 -2.12 0.40 -5.31
CA ARG A 100 -3.55 0.05 -5.23
C ARG A 100 -3.87 -1.22 -6.00
N SER A 101 -3.37 -1.35 -7.23
CA SER A 101 -3.57 -2.53 -8.09
C SER A 101 -3.00 -3.79 -7.45
N LEU A 102 -1.75 -3.74 -6.97
CA LEU A 102 -1.09 -4.84 -6.27
C LEU A 102 -1.84 -5.24 -4.99
N PHE A 103 -2.43 -4.28 -4.28
CA PHE A 103 -3.22 -4.56 -3.09
C PHE A 103 -4.57 -5.21 -3.42
N LEU A 104 -5.26 -4.72 -4.45
CA LEU A 104 -6.54 -5.25 -4.91
C LEU A 104 -6.40 -6.71 -5.37
N GLU A 105 -5.35 -7.02 -6.12
CA GLU A 105 -5.07 -8.40 -6.56
C GLU A 105 -4.91 -9.35 -5.36
N LYS A 106 -4.26 -8.87 -4.29
CA LYS A 106 -4.05 -9.63 -3.05
C LYS A 106 -5.36 -9.82 -2.27
N ILE A 107 -6.20 -8.78 -2.18
CA ILE A 107 -7.54 -8.90 -1.57
C ILE A 107 -8.36 -9.95 -2.33
N ASN A 108 -8.37 -9.90 -3.66
CA ASN A 108 -9.12 -10.85 -4.49
C ASN A 108 -8.65 -12.30 -4.27
N LYS A 109 -7.35 -12.53 -4.04
CA LYS A 109 -6.81 -13.86 -3.69
C LYS A 109 -7.29 -14.35 -2.32
N ILE A 110 -7.32 -13.45 -1.32
CA ILE A 110 -7.79 -13.75 0.04
C ILE A 110 -9.28 -14.06 0.03
N ASP A 111 -10.08 -13.21 -0.62
CA ASP A 111 -11.53 -13.37 -0.74
C ASP A 111 -11.90 -14.70 -1.43
N LYS A 112 -11.25 -15.03 -2.56
CA LYS A 112 -11.44 -16.34 -3.22
C LYS A 112 -11.13 -17.52 -2.31
N SER A 113 -10.12 -17.39 -1.44
CA SER A 113 -9.72 -18.43 -0.49
C SER A 113 -10.73 -18.57 0.66
N LEU A 114 -11.22 -17.45 1.19
CA LEU A 114 -12.28 -17.40 2.20
C LEU A 114 -13.58 -18.03 1.69
N ARG A 115 -14.03 -17.69 0.48
CA ARG A 115 -15.23 -18.31 -0.13
C ARG A 115 -15.10 -19.84 -0.23
N ARG A 116 -13.92 -20.34 -0.62
CA ARG A 116 -13.64 -21.79 -0.69
C ARG A 116 -13.69 -22.44 0.70
N PHE A 117 -13.11 -21.79 1.70
CA PHE A 117 -13.11 -22.28 3.08
C PHE A 117 -14.53 -22.39 3.63
N ILE A 118 -15.33 -21.32 3.50
CA ILE A 118 -16.73 -21.29 3.93
C ILE A 118 -17.56 -22.37 3.22
N LYS A 119 -17.41 -22.51 1.89
CA LYS A 119 -18.09 -23.57 1.11
C LYS A 119 -17.72 -24.97 1.58
N LYS A 120 -16.47 -25.20 1.98
CA LYS A 120 -16.02 -26.49 2.54
C LYS A 120 -16.63 -26.75 3.93
N LYS A 121 -16.70 -25.73 4.79
CA LYS A 121 -17.29 -25.85 6.14
C LYS A 121 -18.78 -26.20 6.07
N LYS A 122 -19.57 -25.45 5.28
CA LYS A 122 -21.01 -25.76 5.05
C LYS A 122 -21.25 -27.16 4.51
N LYS A 123 -20.39 -27.66 3.61
CA LYS A 123 -20.48 -29.04 3.09
C LYS A 123 -20.13 -30.14 4.11
N ARG A 124 -19.50 -29.81 5.23
CA ARG A 124 -19.15 -30.77 6.31
C ARG A 124 -20.21 -30.79 7.39
N GLU A 125 -20.90 -29.69 7.59
CA GLU A 125 -22.00 -29.52 8.57
C GLU A 125 -23.37 -29.90 7.98
N ASP A 126 -23.44 -30.30 6.70
CA ASP A 126 -24.67 -30.76 6.04
C ASP A 126 -25.10 -32.13 6.60
N PRO A 127 -26.24 -32.23 7.32
CA PRO A 127 -26.65 -33.44 8.02
C PRO A 127 -27.06 -34.59 7.09
N ASN A 128 -27.19 -34.36 5.78
CA ASN A 128 -27.61 -35.36 4.79
C ASN A 128 -26.45 -36.07 4.07
N LYS A 129 -25.20 -35.91 4.54
CA LYS A 129 -24.06 -36.63 3.96
C LYS A 129 -23.97 -38.05 4.53
N PRO A 130 -23.94 -39.11 3.70
CA PRO A 130 -23.68 -40.45 4.20
C PRO A 130 -22.28 -40.50 4.79
N ASN A 131 -22.19 -40.88 6.07
CA ASN A 131 -20.93 -41.20 6.73
C ASN A 131 -20.25 -42.32 5.94
N GLN A 132 -19.18 -41.99 5.22
CA GLN A 132 -18.24 -43.00 4.76
C GLN A 132 -17.22 -43.22 5.87
N LYS A 133 -17.58 -44.10 6.80
CA LYS A 133 -16.68 -45.02 7.50
C LYS A 133 -17.50 -46.13 8.13
#